data_AF-A0A1G8PF58-F1
#
_entry.id   AF-A0A1G8PF58-F1
#
_cell.length_a   1.000
_cell.length_b   1.000
_cell.length_c   1.000
_cell.angle_alpha   90.00
_cell.angle_beta   90.00
_cell.angle_gamma   90.00
#
_symmetry.space_group_name_H-M   'P 1'
#
loop_
_entity.id
_entity.type
_entity.pdbx_description
1 polymer ?
#
loop_
_entity_poly.entity_id
_entity_poly.type
_entity_poly.pdbx_seq_one_letter_code
_entity_poly.pdbx_strand_id
1 'polypeptide(L)'
;MPMNLSEHHYLVRVEWTGNRGDGTTSYRSYSRDHDISAAGLPLIAGSADPTFHGNPERWNPEQLLLAALSQCHMLSYLHMAVKNGVIVTAYEDSAEGTMRLNPDGSGEFTSVTLKPRVTITRGTAKHLAQSIHAEAAAACFIGRSVNFPVLHEPVVVVGGTADPLAAPSRAKTTA
;
A
#
# COMPACT_ATOMS: atom_id res chain seq x y z
N MET A 1 27.18 -11.09 16.43
CA MET A 1 27.07 -9.64 16.20
C MET A 1 25.75 -9.19 16.82
N PRO A 2 25.72 -8.15 17.66
CA PRO A 2 24.47 -7.69 18.26
C PRO A 2 23.50 -7.26 17.17
N MET A 3 22.26 -7.74 17.24
CA MET A 3 21.19 -7.40 16.31
C MET A 3 20.80 -5.94 16.53
N ASN A 4 21.00 -5.09 15.52
CA ASN A 4 20.55 -3.71 15.55
C ASN A 4 19.02 -3.68 15.46
N LEU A 5 18.34 -3.40 16.57
CA LEU A 5 16.86 -3.38 16.63
C LEU A 5 16.23 -2.28 15.79
N SER A 6 17.01 -1.28 15.35
CA SER A 6 16.57 -0.20 14.46
C SER A 6 16.69 -0.55 12.99
N GLU A 7 17.30 -1.68 12.65
CA GLU A 7 17.51 -2.14 11.30
C GLU A 7 16.70 -3.40 11.05
N HIS A 8 15.92 -3.38 9.97
CA HIS A 8 15.04 -4.48 9.58
C HIS A 8 15.42 -4.95 8.19
N HIS A 9 15.60 -6.26 8.03
CA HIS A 9 15.90 -6.88 6.75
C HIS A 9 14.71 -7.68 6.24
N TYR A 10 14.42 -7.52 4.95
CA TYR A 10 13.32 -8.19 4.27
C TYR A 10 13.88 -9.02 3.11
N LEU A 11 13.41 -10.26 2.96
CA LEU A 11 13.85 -11.18 1.92
C LEU A 11 12.64 -11.61 1.07
N VAL A 12 12.77 -11.48 -0.23
CA VAL A 12 11.80 -11.96 -1.23
C VAL A 12 12.57 -12.71 -2.32
N ARG A 13 11.97 -13.76 -2.85
CA ARG A 13 12.49 -14.51 -4.01
C ARG A 13 11.56 -14.31 -5.19
N VAL A 14 12.14 -13.97 -6.33
CA VAL A 14 11.46 -13.94 -7.63
C VAL A 14 12.07 -15.02 -8.52
N GLU A 15 11.24 -15.90 -9.05
CA GLU A 15 11.65 -16.95 -9.95
C GLU A 15 10.90 -16.84 -11.27
N TRP A 16 11.64 -16.69 -12.36
CA TRP A 16 11.05 -16.68 -13.68
C TRP A 16 10.66 -18.09 -14.11
N THR A 17 9.37 -18.27 -14.42
CA THR A 17 8.78 -19.55 -14.82
C THR A 17 8.37 -19.54 -16.30
N GLY A 18 8.71 -18.47 -17.02
CA GLY A 18 8.31 -18.24 -18.40
C GLY A 18 9.21 -18.88 -19.45
N ASN A 19 10.23 -19.65 -19.06
CA ASN A 19 11.05 -20.40 -20.01
C ASN A 19 10.23 -21.54 -20.65
N ARG A 20 10.03 -21.48 -21.97
CA ARG A 20 9.28 -22.47 -22.73
C ARG A 20 10.18 -23.48 -23.48
N GLY A 21 11.48 -23.47 -23.20
CA GLY A 21 12.48 -24.37 -23.79
C GLY A 21 13.61 -23.59 -24.46
N ASP A 22 13.27 -22.60 -25.27
CA ASP A 22 14.25 -21.83 -26.07
C ASP A 22 14.76 -20.55 -25.36
N GLY A 23 14.43 -20.37 -24.09
CA GLY A 23 14.82 -19.19 -23.31
C GLY A 23 14.43 -17.87 -23.99
N THR A 24 15.36 -16.91 -24.00
CA THR A 24 15.17 -15.56 -24.55
C THR A 24 15.72 -15.43 -25.98
N THR A 25 15.72 -16.49 -26.77
CA THR A 25 16.18 -16.46 -28.18
C THR A 25 15.40 -15.46 -29.04
N SER A 26 14.14 -15.17 -28.72
CA SER A 26 13.38 -14.06 -29.29
C SER A 26 12.37 -13.48 -28.30
N TYR A 27 11.80 -12.31 -28.60
CA TYR A 27 10.75 -11.74 -27.75
C TYR A 27 9.50 -12.61 -27.60
N ARG A 28 9.23 -13.51 -28.56
CA ARG A 28 8.08 -14.40 -28.55
C ARG A 28 8.39 -15.79 -27.99
N SER A 29 9.66 -16.13 -27.74
CA SER A 29 10.06 -17.47 -27.27
C SER A 29 9.79 -17.69 -25.78
N TYR A 30 9.48 -16.63 -25.02
CA TYR A 30 9.25 -16.73 -23.58
C TYR A 30 8.03 -15.99 -23.07
N SER A 31 7.46 -16.51 -21.99
CA SER A 31 6.47 -15.81 -21.17
C SER A 31 7.15 -14.85 -20.19
N ARG A 32 6.44 -13.81 -19.77
CA ARG A 32 6.88 -12.93 -18.67
C ARG A 32 6.46 -13.45 -17.30
N ASP A 33 5.79 -14.60 -17.28
CA ASP A 33 5.34 -15.28 -16.07
C ASP A 33 6.52 -15.57 -15.13
N HIS A 34 6.31 -15.27 -13.87
CA HIS A 34 7.21 -15.51 -12.77
C HIS A 34 6.42 -15.68 -11.48
N ASP A 35 7.08 -16.19 -10.45
CA ASP A 35 6.49 -16.38 -9.14
C ASP A 35 7.27 -15.57 -8.10
N ILE A 36 6.54 -14.89 -7.21
CA ILE A 36 7.09 -14.09 -6.10
C ILE A 36 6.76 -14.83 -4.79
N SER A 37 7.77 -15.03 -3.96
CA SER A 37 7.64 -15.81 -2.72
C SER A 37 8.46 -15.22 -1.58
N ALA A 38 7.99 -15.45 -0.35
CA ALA A 38 8.72 -15.21 0.89
C ALA A 38 8.41 -16.34 1.88
N ALA A 39 9.30 -16.58 2.85
CA ALA A 39 9.18 -17.69 3.78
C ALA A 39 7.84 -17.63 4.55
N GLY A 40 7.04 -18.70 4.44
CA GLY A 40 5.77 -18.83 5.15
C GLY A 40 4.59 -18.04 4.57
N LEU A 41 4.77 -17.34 3.44
CA LEU A 41 3.69 -16.61 2.77
C LEU A 41 3.16 -17.36 1.53
N PRO A 42 1.88 -17.18 1.17
CA PRO A 42 1.36 -17.64 -0.12
C PRO A 42 2.15 -17.07 -1.29
N LEU A 43 2.21 -17.85 -2.37
CA LEU A 43 2.82 -17.45 -3.63
C LEU A 43 2.01 -16.33 -4.31
N ILE A 44 2.70 -15.35 -4.89
CA ILE A 44 2.08 -14.36 -5.78
C ILE A 44 2.51 -14.70 -7.21
N ALA A 45 1.53 -15.04 -8.05
CA ALA A 45 1.74 -15.25 -9.48
C ALA A 45 1.93 -13.89 -10.17
N GLY A 46 3.11 -13.68 -10.75
CA GLY A 46 3.51 -12.44 -11.39
C GLY A 46 3.69 -12.55 -12.90
N SER A 47 3.56 -11.43 -13.59
CA SER A 47 3.90 -11.23 -15.00
C SER A 47 4.30 -9.76 -15.23
N ALA A 48 4.76 -9.40 -16.44
CA ALA A 48 4.79 -8.00 -16.87
C ALA A 48 3.35 -7.45 -17.06
N ASP A 49 3.22 -6.14 -17.22
CA ASP A 49 1.99 -5.51 -17.71
C ASP A 49 1.62 -6.02 -19.13
N PRO A 50 0.32 -6.11 -19.49
CA PRO A 50 -0.10 -6.50 -20.84
C PRO A 50 0.52 -5.63 -21.96
N THR A 51 0.75 -4.34 -21.69
CA THR A 51 1.44 -3.42 -22.60
C THR A 51 2.85 -3.92 -22.96
N PHE A 52 3.49 -4.65 -22.05
CA PHE A 52 4.81 -5.25 -22.21
C PHE A 52 4.75 -6.77 -22.43
N HIS A 53 3.67 -7.24 -23.07
CA HIS A 53 3.43 -8.64 -23.43
C HIS A 53 3.27 -9.60 -22.23
N GLY A 54 2.76 -9.09 -21.12
CA GLY A 54 2.42 -9.89 -19.96
C GLY A 54 1.03 -10.52 -19.99
N ASN A 55 0.78 -11.38 -19.01
CA ASN A 55 -0.49 -12.01 -18.74
C ASN A 55 -1.37 -11.13 -17.83
N PRO A 56 -2.55 -10.66 -18.30
CA PRO A 56 -3.46 -9.83 -17.51
C PRO A 56 -4.10 -10.54 -16.31
N GLU A 57 -4.00 -11.86 -16.21
CA GLU A 57 -4.51 -12.65 -15.09
C GLU A 57 -3.52 -12.74 -13.91
N ARG A 58 -2.34 -12.14 -14.03
CA ARG A 58 -1.26 -12.17 -13.03
C ARG A 58 -0.91 -10.75 -12.57
N TRP A 59 -0.36 -10.64 -11.36
CA TRP A 59 0.09 -9.35 -10.83
C TRP A 59 1.28 -8.82 -11.60
N ASN A 60 1.29 -7.52 -11.91
CA ASN A 60 2.46 -6.85 -12.47
C ASN A 60 3.23 -6.02 -11.42
N PRO A 61 4.52 -5.71 -11.65
CA PRO A 61 5.32 -4.90 -10.73
C PRO A 61 4.71 -3.53 -10.41
N GLU A 62 4.07 -2.91 -11.39
CA GLU A 62 3.41 -1.60 -11.28
C GLU A 62 2.26 -1.64 -10.26
N GLN A 63 1.38 -2.63 -10.35
CA GLN A 63 0.29 -2.88 -9.41
C GLN A 63 0.82 -3.24 -8.02
N LEU A 64 1.87 -4.05 -7.95
CA LEU A 64 2.50 -4.43 -6.67
C LEU A 64 3.13 -3.22 -5.96
N LEU A 65 3.70 -2.27 -6.71
CA LEU A 65 4.18 -1.00 -6.16
C LEU A 65 3.04 -0.16 -5.59
N LEU A 66 1.92 -0.02 -6.32
CA LEU A 66 0.74 0.71 -5.82
C LEU A 66 0.17 0.04 -4.56
N ALA A 67 0.10 -1.30 -4.55
CA ALA A 67 -0.34 -2.06 -3.39
C ALA A 67 0.58 -1.81 -2.17
N ALA A 68 1.90 -1.85 -2.35
CA ALA A 68 2.85 -1.59 -1.27
C ALA A 68 2.74 -0.17 -0.70
N LEU A 69 2.59 0.84 -1.56
CA LEU A 69 2.38 2.24 -1.15
C LEU A 69 1.08 2.42 -0.37
N SER A 70 -0.02 1.88 -0.90
CA SER A 70 -1.34 1.92 -0.28
C SER A 70 -1.35 1.22 1.09
N GLN A 71 -0.80 0.00 1.17
CA GLN A 71 -0.70 -0.77 2.42
C GLN A 71 0.12 -0.03 3.47
N CYS A 72 1.27 0.54 3.09
CA CYS A 72 2.12 1.27 4.02
C CYS A 72 1.41 2.50 4.58
N HIS A 73 0.74 3.29 3.72
CA HIS A 73 -0.05 4.44 4.16
C HIS A 73 -1.23 4.04 5.05
N MET A 74 -1.96 2.98 4.69
CA MET A 74 -3.05 2.43 5.51
C MET A 74 -2.57 2.11 6.92
N LEU A 75 -1.47 1.37 7.06
CA LEU A 75 -0.92 0.98 8.35
C LEU A 75 -0.46 2.19 9.17
N SER A 76 0.19 3.17 8.54
CA SER A 76 0.54 4.44 9.17
C SER A 76 -0.71 5.22 9.62
N TYR A 77 -1.75 5.26 8.79
CA TYR A 77 -3.00 5.95 9.11
C TYR A 77 -3.73 5.30 10.29
N LEU A 78 -3.85 3.97 10.31
CA LEU A 78 -4.46 3.23 11.42
C LEU A 78 -3.70 3.46 12.73
N HIS A 79 -2.36 3.50 12.69
CA HIS A 79 -1.55 3.85 13.85
C HIS A 79 -1.85 5.27 14.36
N MET A 80 -1.88 6.26 13.48
CA MET A 80 -2.19 7.64 13.86
C MET A 80 -3.64 7.83 14.33
N ALA A 81 -4.58 7.06 13.77
CA ALA A 81 -5.97 7.06 14.20
C ALA A 81 -6.09 6.64 15.68
N VAL A 82 -5.39 5.57 16.09
CA VAL A 82 -5.31 5.15 17.49
C VAL A 82 -4.73 6.26 18.38
N LYS A 83 -3.62 6.89 17.96
CA LYS A 83 -2.98 7.97 18.74
C LYS A 83 -3.87 9.19 18.94
N ASN A 84 -4.77 9.47 18.00
CA ASN A 84 -5.66 10.63 18.01
C ASN A 84 -7.10 10.30 18.47
N GLY A 85 -7.36 9.07 18.93
CA GLY A 85 -8.70 8.65 19.38
C GLY A 85 -9.75 8.58 18.25
N VAL A 86 -9.31 8.41 17.00
CA VAL A 86 -10.19 8.18 15.85
C VAL A 86 -10.44 6.69 15.71
N ILE A 87 -11.70 6.27 15.80
CA ILE A 87 -12.09 4.87 15.67
C ILE A 87 -12.47 4.60 14.21
N VAL A 88 -11.58 3.91 13.50
CA VAL A 88 -11.77 3.45 12.12
C VAL A 88 -12.43 2.07 12.14
N THR A 89 -13.47 1.88 11.34
CA THR A 89 -14.22 0.61 11.23
C THR A 89 -14.09 -0.03 9.86
N ALA A 90 -13.74 0.74 8.82
CA ALA A 90 -13.38 0.22 7.51
C ALA A 90 -12.38 1.15 6.83
N TYR A 91 -11.51 0.56 6.01
CA TYR A 91 -10.56 1.25 5.15
C TYR A 91 -10.51 0.53 3.82
N GLU A 92 -10.66 1.26 2.73
CA GLU A 92 -10.40 0.79 1.37
C GLU A 92 -9.61 1.86 0.64
N ASP A 93 -8.81 1.48 -0.35
CA ASP A 93 -8.03 2.41 -1.15
C ASP A 93 -7.98 1.93 -2.60
N SER A 94 -8.33 2.83 -3.51
CA SER A 94 -8.26 2.65 -4.96
C SER A 94 -7.12 3.50 -5.52
N ALA A 95 -5.89 3.06 -5.22
CA ALA A 95 -4.69 3.77 -5.63
C ALA A 95 -4.51 3.76 -7.15
N GLU A 96 -4.04 4.88 -7.69
CA GLU A 96 -3.73 5.05 -9.12
C GLU A 96 -2.30 5.56 -9.29
N GLY A 97 -1.61 5.11 -10.33
CA GLY A 97 -0.27 5.57 -10.65
C GLY A 97 -0.12 5.92 -12.12
N THR A 98 0.70 6.92 -12.39
CA THR A 98 1.06 7.32 -13.75
C THR A 98 2.52 6.96 -13.98
N MET A 99 2.76 6.11 -14.98
CA MET A 99 4.09 5.83 -15.51
C MET A 99 4.24 6.46 -16.88
N ARG A 100 5.42 7.02 -17.16
CA ARG A 100 5.77 7.57 -18.46
C ARG A 100 6.91 6.76 -19.06
N LEU A 101 6.79 6.47 -20.35
CA LEU A 101 7.87 5.88 -21.14
C LEU A 101 8.66 6.97 -21.85
N ASN A 102 9.96 6.76 -21.93
CA ASN A 102 10.92 7.55 -22.70
C ASN A 102 11.02 6.98 -24.13
N PRO A 103 11.50 7.78 -25.11
CA PRO A 103 11.61 7.33 -26.50
C PRO A 103 12.51 6.09 -26.71
N ASP A 104 13.44 5.82 -25.80
CA ASP A 104 14.32 4.66 -25.82
C ASP A 104 13.69 3.38 -25.22
N GLY A 105 12.44 3.46 -24.76
CA GLY A 105 11.70 2.37 -24.15
C GLY A 105 11.93 2.22 -22.64
N SER A 106 12.81 3.00 -22.02
CA SER A 106 12.87 3.13 -20.55
C SER A 106 11.66 3.90 -20.01
N GLY A 107 11.51 3.99 -18.69
CA GLY A 107 10.44 4.77 -18.10
C GLY A 107 10.48 4.83 -16.59
N GLU A 108 9.61 5.67 -16.02
CA GLU A 108 9.49 5.84 -14.59
C GLU A 108 8.06 6.25 -14.18
N PHE A 109 7.69 5.95 -12.94
CA PHE A 109 6.50 6.55 -12.33
C PHE A 109 6.72 8.05 -12.14
N THR A 110 5.75 8.85 -12.59
CA THR A 110 5.75 10.30 -12.40
C THR A 110 4.92 10.72 -11.20
N SER A 111 3.93 9.92 -10.81
CA SER A 111 3.10 10.14 -9.63
C SER A 111 2.29 8.91 -9.24
N VAL A 112 1.91 8.85 -7.96
CA VAL A 112 0.89 7.95 -7.43
C VAL A 112 -0.10 8.76 -6.62
N THR A 113 -1.39 8.49 -6.74
CA THR A 113 -2.45 9.08 -5.93
C THR A 113 -3.16 7.97 -5.17
N LEU A 114 -3.06 7.99 -3.85
CA LEU A 114 -3.82 7.13 -2.96
C LEU A 114 -5.20 7.75 -2.74
N LYS A 115 -6.26 6.95 -2.80
CA LYS A 115 -7.66 7.38 -2.67
C LYS A 115 -8.32 6.65 -1.49
N PRO A 116 -7.80 6.83 -0.26
CA PRO A 116 -8.30 6.09 0.88
C PRO A 116 -9.70 6.55 1.25
N ARG A 117 -10.62 5.61 1.34
CA ARG A 117 -11.94 5.80 1.92
C ARG A 117 -11.97 5.17 3.31
N VAL A 118 -12.17 6.03 4.30
CA VAL A 118 -12.14 5.65 5.71
C VAL A 118 -13.54 5.76 6.30
N THR A 119 -14.02 4.68 6.91
CA THR A 119 -15.27 4.70 7.68
C THR A 119 -14.96 4.83 9.17
N ILE A 120 -15.55 5.83 9.83
CA ILE A 120 -15.37 6.09 11.27
C ILE A 120 -16.70 5.93 12.03
N THR A 121 -16.61 5.67 13.33
CA THR A 121 -17.79 5.61 14.21
C THR A 121 -18.46 6.97 14.38
N ARG A 122 -19.75 6.97 14.74
CA ARG A 122 -20.45 8.18 15.19
C ARG A 122 -19.76 8.78 16.42
N GLY A 123 -19.71 10.13 16.47
CA GLY A 123 -19.07 10.87 17.55
C GLY A 123 -17.58 11.19 17.30
N THR A 124 -16.93 10.53 16.34
CA THR A 124 -15.59 10.89 15.90
C THR A 124 -15.63 12.09 14.95
N ALA A 125 -14.79 13.09 15.20
CA ALA A 125 -14.75 14.30 14.39
C ALA A 125 -14.20 13.99 12.98
N LYS A 126 -15.05 14.13 11.95
CA LYS A 126 -14.68 13.88 10.54
C LYS A 126 -13.46 14.69 10.09
N HIS A 127 -13.36 15.96 10.51
CA HIS A 127 -12.21 16.81 10.18
C HIS A 127 -10.89 16.26 10.75
N LEU A 128 -10.92 15.74 11.98
CA LEU A 128 -9.73 15.13 12.59
C LEU A 128 -9.32 13.85 11.85
N ALA A 129 -10.28 12.99 11.53
CA ALA A 129 -10.00 11.80 10.71
C ALA A 129 -9.42 12.15 9.34
N GLN A 130 -9.87 13.26 8.72
CA GLN A 130 -9.33 13.75 7.46
C GLN A 130 -7.89 14.28 7.63
N SER A 131 -7.59 15.04 8.68
CA SER A 131 -6.28 15.68 8.87
C SER A 131 -5.14 14.70 9.14
N ILE A 132 -5.45 13.55 9.76
CA ILE A 132 -4.46 12.52 10.13
C ILE A 132 -3.75 11.92 8.91
N HIS A 133 -4.34 12.00 7.70
CA HIS A 133 -3.67 11.51 6.49
C HIS A 133 -2.33 12.21 6.22
N ALA A 134 -2.16 13.47 6.61
CA ALA A 134 -0.89 14.18 6.46
C ALA A 134 0.22 13.59 7.35
N GLU A 135 -0.10 13.29 8.61
CA GLU A 135 0.82 12.63 9.55
C GLU A 135 1.15 11.20 9.11
N ALA A 136 0.14 10.47 8.62
CA ALA A 136 0.30 9.13 8.09
C ALA A 136 1.26 9.12 6.87
N ALA A 137 1.07 10.05 5.93
CA ALA A 137 1.93 10.18 4.76
C ALA A 137 3.39 10.47 5.17
N ALA A 138 3.61 11.35 6.16
CA ALA A 138 4.94 11.67 6.67
C ALA A 138 5.65 10.47 7.34
N ALA A 139 4.88 9.54 7.90
CA ALA A 139 5.36 8.33 8.56
C ALA A 139 5.43 7.10 7.63
N CYS A 140 4.89 7.17 6.42
CA CYS A 140 4.84 6.06 5.46
C CYS A 140 6.25 5.72 4.95
N PHE A 141 6.83 4.60 5.40
CA PHE A 141 8.19 4.20 5.03
C PHE A 141 8.36 4.05 3.52
N ILE A 142 7.41 3.39 2.84
CA ILE A 142 7.49 3.15 1.40
C ILE A 142 7.29 4.45 0.61
N GLY A 143 6.35 5.31 1.03
CA GLY A 143 6.14 6.62 0.42
C GLY A 143 7.36 7.54 0.52
N ARG A 144 8.16 7.39 1.59
CA ARG A 144 9.45 8.10 1.76
C ARG A 144 10.61 7.48 0.98
N SER A 145 10.42 6.29 0.40
CA SER A 145 11.47 5.52 -0.28
C SER A 145 11.39 5.62 -1.80
N VAL A 146 10.40 6.34 -2.35
CA VAL A 146 10.22 6.56 -3.78
C VAL A 146 10.68 7.96 -4.20
N ASN A 147 10.99 8.14 -5.48
CA ASN A 147 11.52 9.39 -6.03
C ASN A 147 10.47 10.26 -6.75
N PHE A 148 9.19 9.90 -6.66
CA PHE A 148 8.05 10.60 -7.26
C PHE A 148 7.02 10.99 -6.19
N PRO A 149 6.17 11.99 -6.43
CA PRO A 149 5.14 12.38 -5.47
C PRO A 149 4.10 11.28 -5.25
N VAL A 150 3.81 11.01 -3.97
CA VAL A 150 2.68 10.19 -3.50
C VAL A 150 1.62 11.12 -2.92
N LEU A 151 0.57 11.36 -3.71
CA LEU A 151 -0.56 12.24 -3.40
C LEU A 151 -1.66 11.46 -2.67
N HIS A 152 -2.56 12.20 -2.02
CA HIS A 152 -3.66 11.63 -1.24
C HIS A 152 -4.96 12.39 -1.49
N GLU A 153 -6.01 11.66 -1.89
CA GLU A 153 -7.37 12.17 -2.07
C GLU A 153 -8.34 11.45 -1.12
N PRO A 154 -8.23 11.67 0.21
CA PRO A 154 -8.98 10.89 1.18
C PRO A 154 -10.48 11.26 1.24
N VAL A 155 -11.32 10.26 1.47
CA VAL A 155 -12.75 10.43 1.75
C VAL A 155 -13.10 9.80 3.08
N VAL A 156 -13.55 10.60 4.04
CA VAL A 156 -14.05 10.09 5.33
C VAL A 156 -15.58 9.99 5.34
N VAL A 157 -16.07 8.83 5.75
CA VAL A 157 -17.49 8.49 5.90
C VAL A 157 -17.78 8.16 7.36
N VAL A 158 -18.95 8.54 7.85
CA VAL A 158 -19.43 8.13 9.18
C VAL A 158 -20.37 6.95 8.98
N GLY A 159 -20.01 5.77 9.49
CA GLY A 159 -20.77 4.53 9.32
C GLY A 159 -20.53 3.58 10.50
N GLY A 160 -21.60 3.19 11.18
CA GLY A 160 -21.57 2.35 12.39
C GLY A 160 -22.13 3.08 13.62
N THR A 161 -23.10 2.46 14.29
CA THR A 161 -23.65 2.94 15.57
C THR A 161 -22.55 2.97 16.63
N ALA A 162 -22.37 4.12 17.29
CA ALA A 162 -21.69 4.13 18.58
C ALA A 162 -22.46 3.18 19.50
N ASP A 163 -21.76 2.25 20.14
CA ASP A 163 -22.34 1.43 21.20
C ASP A 163 -22.90 2.38 22.29
N PRO A 164 -24.21 2.35 22.63
CA PRO A 164 -24.79 3.22 23.65
C PRO A 164 -24.21 3.03 25.06
N LEU A 165 -23.35 2.02 25.28
CA LEU A 165 -22.85 1.62 26.60
C LEU A 165 -21.40 2.03 26.90
N ALA A 166 -20.72 2.79 26.05
CA ALA A 166 -19.42 3.38 26.40
C ALA A 166 -19.60 4.62 27.30
N ALA A 167 -19.91 4.40 28.58
CA ALA A 167 -19.91 5.45 29.59
C ALA A 167 -18.49 6.04 29.78
N PRO A 168 -18.36 7.35 30.07
CA PRO A 168 -17.05 7.96 30.29
C PRO A 168 -16.44 7.47 31.61
N SER A 169 -15.24 6.87 31.54
CA SER A 169 -14.43 6.61 32.74
C SER A 169 -14.06 7.94 33.40
N ARG A 170 -14.46 8.06 34.67
CA ARG A 170 -14.44 9.26 35.51
C ARG A 170 -13.09 9.98 35.53
N ALA A 171 -13.18 11.31 35.55
CA ALA A 171 -12.14 12.22 35.98
C ALA A 171 -11.60 11.80 37.37
N LYS A 172 -10.27 11.77 37.51
CA LYS A 172 -9.62 11.77 38.82
C LYS A 172 -9.69 13.19 39.37
N THR A 173 -10.57 13.40 40.34
CA THR A 173 -10.52 14.55 41.24
C THR A 173 -9.30 14.39 42.15
N THR A 174 -8.45 15.41 42.15
CA THR A 174 -7.37 15.66 43.09
C THR A 174 -7.88 15.74 44.53
N ALA A 175 -7.11 15.19 45.47
CA ALA A 175 -6.98 15.70 46.82
C ALA A 175 -5.55 16.21 46.99
#